data_AF-A0A932MSB3-F1
#
_entry.id   AF-A0A932MSB3-F1
#
_cell.length_a   1.000
_cell.length_b   1.000
_cell.length_c   1.000
_cell.angle_alpha   90.00
_cell.angle_beta   90.00
_cell.angle_gamma   90.00
#
_symmetry.space_group_name_H-M   'P 1'
#
loop_
_entity.id
_entity.type
_entity.pdbx_description
1 polymer ?
#
loop_
_entity_poly.entity_id
_entity_poly.type
_entity_poly.pdbx_seq_one_letter_code
_entity_poly.pdbx_strand_id
1 'polypeptide(L)'
;MRKSLFIIFVLFTVSGALSGGLGACKKDQNRKGLKLLAQDIPEGFPQPVYTFNDNPLSREGFELGRKLFYDPRLSADNLHPCSSCHQQSGGFGTFEHDRSHGVFDSHTLRNAPVLFNLAWTTSFHWDGEFSSLSEEAAHPLTGSHEMGETYQNIISKLEADPAYRDQFRKVFRYPFIRPEFINKALAQFTGSITSAEAKYDKYKKGMAAFTPQEENGYQLYKTNCAGCHPEPLFTDYSYRNIGLPIDNNLNDYGRMRVTGKSADSLKFKVPTLRNTYISSNYMHDGRFNTLQQCINHYRNNVQQSPSLDPLLINGITLTPAQSANLVVFLRTLTDSSLLRNTRFSKPD
;
A
#
# COMPACT_ATOMS: atom_id res chain seq x y z
N MET A 1 3.47 70.63 59.74
CA MET A 1 3.22 69.73 58.60
C MET A 1 4.55 69.27 58.01
N ARG A 2 4.63 67.97 57.69
CA ARG A 2 5.75 67.20 57.08
C ARG A 2 6.96 66.86 57.98
N LYS A 3 7.04 65.57 58.29
CA LYS A 3 8.15 64.83 58.92
C LYS A 3 9.08 64.29 57.82
N SER A 4 10.38 64.34 58.08
CA SER A 4 11.46 63.69 57.30
C SER A 4 11.34 62.16 57.32
N LEU A 5 11.70 61.50 56.22
CA LEU A 5 11.99 60.06 56.22
C LEU A 5 13.23 59.76 55.38
N PHE A 6 14.13 58.99 56.00
CA PHE A 6 15.42 58.51 55.53
C PHE A 6 15.32 57.57 54.32
N ILE A 7 16.28 57.66 53.42
CA ILE A 7 16.50 56.71 52.31
C ILE A 7 17.42 55.59 52.81
N ILE A 8 16.97 54.34 52.74
CA ILE A 8 17.79 53.14 52.96
C ILE A 8 17.99 52.44 51.61
N PHE A 9 19.25 52.33 51.19
CA PHE A 9 19.70 51.52 50.06
C PHE A 9 19.85 50.07 50.52
N VAL A 10 19.15 49.13 49.87
CA VAL A 10 19.37 47.69 50.07
C VAL A 10 19.71 47.07 48.71
N LEU A 11 20.98 46.70 48.53
CA LEU A 11 21.42 45.78 47.48
C LEU A 11 21.05 44.35 47.92
N PHE A 12 20.20 43.68 47.15
CA PHE A 12 20.03 42.22 47.22
C PHE A 12 20.60 41.60 45.94
N THR A 13 21.74 40.94 46.07
CA THR A 13 22.26 39.99 45.09
C THR A 13 21.49 38.69 45.22
N VAL A 14 20.73 38.31 44.20
CA VAL A 14 20.11 36.99 44.09
C VAL A 14 20.82 36.20 42.99
N SER A 15 21.64 35.24 43.44
CA SER A 15 22.13 34.14 42.63
C SER A 15 20.97 33.21 42.28
N GLY A 16 20.58 33.18 41.01
CA GLY A 16 19.64 32.21 40.45
C GLY A 16 20.32 31.38 39.38
N ALA A 17 20.81 30.20 39.76
CA ALA A 17 21.23 29.18 38.82
C ALA A 17 20.00 28.68 38.04
N LEU A 18 19.83 29.13 36.80
CA LEU A 18 18.88 28.53 35.87
C LEU A 18 19.63 27.52 35.00
N SER A 19 19.55 26.26 35.43
CA SER A 19 19.82 25.07 34.64
C SER A 19 18.87 25.04 33.43
N GLY A 20 19.29 25.68 32.35
CA GLY A 20 18.73 25.49 31.00
C GLY A 20 19.05 24.10 30.49
N GLY A 21 18.43 23.08 31.07
CA GLY A 21 18.36 21.74 30.52
C GLY A 21 17.52 21.77 29.25
N LEU A 22 18.14 22.16 28.13
CA LEU A 22 17.68 21.81 26.80
C LEU A 22 17.70 20.28 26.71
N GLY A 23 16.61 19.66 27.15
CA GLY A 23 16.23 18.33 26.76
C GLY A 23 15.89 18.33 25.28
N ALA A 24 16.91 18.50 24.44
CA ALA A 24 16.87 18.02 23.07
C ALA A 24 16.56 16.53 23.18
N CYS A 25 15.30 16.19 22.94
CA CYS A 25 14.81 14.83 22.92
C CYS A 25 15.68 14.07 21.91
N LYS A 26 16.69 13.35 22.38
CA LYS A 26 17.57 12.53 21.54
C LYS A 26 16.71 11.43 20.95
N LYS A 27 16.21 11.66 19.75
CA LYS A 27 15.50 10.70 18.87
C LYS A 27 16.36 9.46 18.51
N ASP A 28 17.56 9.34 19.08
CA ASP A 28 18.63 8.44 18.67
C ASP A 28 18.92 7.30 19.67
N GLN A 29 18.23 7.25 20.81
CA GLN A 29 18.52 6.20 21.83
C GLN A 29 17.85 4.85 21.56
N ASN A 30 16.94 4.74 20.60
CA ASN A 30 16.06 3.57 20.45
C ASN A 30 16.53 2.50 19.44
N ARG A 31 17.80 2.53 19.02
CA ARG A 31 18.33 1.66 17.94
C ARG A 31 19.29 0.56 18.39
N LYS A 32 19.69 0.55 19.68
CA LYS A 32 20.70 -0.39 20.18
C LYS A 32 20.19 -1.83 20.02
N GLY A 33 20.94 -2.69 19.31
CA GLY A 33 20.62 -4.11 19.12
C GLY A 33 19.62 -4.45 18.01
N LEU A 34 19.26 -3.49 17.16
CA LEU A 34 18.54 -3.74 15.91
C LEU A 34 19.51 -3.71 14.72
N LYS A 35 19.33 -4.61 13.75
CA LYS A 35 20.06 -4.53 12.48
C LYS A 35 19.26 -3.68 11.51
N LEU A 36 19.61 -2.39 11.41
CA LEU A 36 18.98 -1.47 10.46
C LEU A 36 19.19 -1.95 9.03
N LEU A 37 18.15 -1.79 8.22
CA LEU A 37 18.18 -2.09 6.78
C LEU A 37 18.06 -0.77 6.01
N ALA A 38 18.74 -0.68 4.87
CA ALA A 38 18.47 0.38 3.92
C ALA A 38 17.13 0.10 3.21
N GLN A 39 16.36 1.15 2.97
CA GLN A 39 15.25 1.08 2.03
C GLN A 39 15.83 0.88 0.62
N ASP A 40 15.33 -0.14 -0.08
CA ASP A 40 15.70 -0.39 -1.46
C ASP A 40 14.95 0.58 -2.39
N ILE A 41 15.70 1.35 -3.17
CA ILE A 41 15.15 2.25 -4.19
C ILE A 41 15.69 1.77 -5.53
N PRO A 42 14.89 1.02 -6.32
CA PRO A 42 15.34 0.50 -7.60
C PRO A 42 15.80 1.61 -8.54
N GLU A 43 16.80 1.30 -9.36
CA GLU A 43 17.28 2.23 -10.37
C GLU A 43 16.13 2.69 -11.30
N GLY A 44 16.05 4.00 -11.53
CA GLY A 44 15.01 4.62 -12.35
C GLY A 44 13.68 4.90 -11.62
N PHE A 45 13.47 4.38 -10.41
CA PHE A 45 12.29 4.72 -9.61
C PHE A 45 12.45 6.13 -9.00
N PRO A 46 11.34 6.87 -8.79
CA PRO A 46 11.40 8.14 -8.06
C PRO A 46 11.74 7.91 -6.58
N GLN A 47 12.00 8.99 -5.85
CA GLN A 47 12.11 8.90 -4.40
C GLN A 47 10.78 8.41 -3.79
N PRO A 48 10.81 7.48 -2.83
CA PRO A 48 9.60 6.97 -2.19
C PRO A 48 8.93 8.05 -1.34
N VAL A 49 7.60 7.98 -1.27
CA VAL A 49 6.78 8.85 -0.39
C VAL A 49 6.97 8.45 1.07
N TYR A 50 6.95 7.15 1.34
CA TYR A 50 7.20 6.60 2.66
C TYR A 50 8.69 6.22 2.82
N THR A 51 9.35 6.88 3.76
CA THR A 51 10.82 6.89 3.92
C THR A 51 11.31 6.20 5.19
N PHE A 52 10.44 5.49 5.92
CA PHE A 52 10.76 4.81 7.19
C PHE A 52 11.41 5.71 8.27
N ASN A 53 11.27 7.03 8.19
CA ASN A 53 11.94 7.96 9.10
C ASN A 53 11.37 7.93 10.53
N ASP A 54 10.06 7.74 10.66
CA ASP A 54 9.30 7.65 11.92
C ASP A 54 9.09 6.20 12.41
N ASN A 55 9.46 5.24 11.56
CA ASN A 55 9.43 3.80 11.79
C ASN A 55 10.65 3.14 11.11
N PRO A 56 11.86 3.31 11.66
CA PRO A 56 13.10 2.85 11.03
C PRO A 56 13.06 1.37 10.66
N LEU A 57 13.35 1.09 9.40
CA LEU A 57 13.39 -0.28 8.89
C LEU A 57 14.53 -1.05 9.55
N SER A 58 14.20 -2.16 10.19
CA SER A 58 15.14 -3.07 10.82
C SER A 58 14.83 -4.50 10.42
N ARG A 59 15.82 -5.40 10.48
CA ARG A 59 15.60 -6.82 10.27
C ARG A 59 14.56 -7.36 11.24
N GLU A 60 14.69 -7.04 12.52
CA GLU A 60 13.76 -7.51 13.54
C GLU A 60 12.33 -7.01 13.32
N GLY A 61 12.15 -5.73 12.99
CA GLY A 61 10.84 -5.16 12.70
C GLY A 61 10.22 -5.72 11.42
N PHE A 62 11.04 -5.90 10.37
CA PHE A 62 10.64 -6.58 9.14
C PHE A 62 10.18 -8.02 9.40
N GLU A 63 10.96 -8.81 10.14
CA GLU A 63 10.61 -10.20 10.46
C GLU A 63 9.37 -10.31 11.36
N LEU A 64 9.20 -9.38 12.31
CA LEU A 64 7.99 -9.30 13.12
C LEU A 64 6.77 -8.97 12.24
N GLY A 65 6.89 -8.00 11.34
CA GLY A 65 5.84 -7.67 10.38
C GLY A 65 5.49 -8.83 9.44
N ARG A 66 6.51 -9.53 8.94
CA ARG A 66 6.35 -10.73 8.12
C ARG A 66 5.61 -11.82 8.88
N LYS A 67 5.98 -12.08 10.13
CA LYS A 67 5.29 -13.05 10.98
C LYS A 67 3.81 -12.68 11.16
N LEU A 68 3.51 -11.42 11.47
CA LEU A 68 2.13 -10.92 11.63
C LEU A 68 1.32 -11.05 10.34
N PHE A 69 1.90 -10.72 9.18
CA PHE A 69 1.22 -10.78 7.87
C PHE A 69 0.69 -12.18 7.53
N TYR A 70 1.37 -13.22 7.99
CA TYR A 70 1.00 -14.62 7.78
C TYR A 70 0.29 -15.27 8.99
N ASP A 71 0.04 -14.52 10.07
CA ASP A 71 -0.55 -15.07 11.30
C ASP A 71 -2.08 -14.95 11.26
N PRO A 72 -2.81 -16.07 11.20
CA PRO A 72 -4.26 -16.01 11.08
C PRO A 72 -4.91 -15.55 12.40
N ARG A 73 -4.20 -15.59 13.53
CA ARG A 73 -4.72 -15.15 14.85
C ARG A 73 -5.14 -13.69 14.89
N LEU A 74 -4.71 -12.89 13.91
CA LEU A 74 -5.10 -11.49 13.80
C LEU A 74 -6.57 -11.31 13.38
N SER A 75 -7.25 -12.33 12.85
CA SER A 75 -8.69 -12.29 12.60
C SER A 75 -9.51 -12.81 13.79
N ALA A 76 -10.77 -12.40 13.87
CA ALA A 76 -11.70 -12.79 14.93
C ALA A 76 -11.85 -14.31 15.06
N ASP A 77 -11.89 -15.01 13.93
CA ASP A 77 -12.01 -16.47 13.84
C ASP A 77 -10.67 -17.22 13.81
N ASN A 78 -9.54 -16.52 13.82
CA ASN A 78 -8.20 -17.06 13.68
C ASN A 78 -7.95 -17.85 12.37
N LEU A 79 -8.62 -17.48 11.26
CA LEU A 79 -8.51 -18.16 9.96
C LEU A 79 -8.02 -17.27 8.81
N HIS A 80 -8.04 -15.94 8.97
CA HIS A 80 -7.86 -14.98 7.87
C HIS A 80 -6.59 -14.12 8.07
N PRO A 81 -5.39 -14.63 7.74
CA PRO A 81 -4.17 -13.81 7.73
C PRO A 81 -4.20 -12.82 6.55
N CYS A 82 -3.40 -11.76 6.59
CA CYS A 82 -3.29 -10.82 5.45
C CYS A 82 -2.95 -11.55 4.13
N SER A 83 -2.16 -12.62 4.23
CA SER A 83 -1.75 -13.45 3.09
C SER A 83 -2.87 -14.26 2.43
N SER A 84 -4.05 -14.43 3.05
CA SER A 84 -5.17 -15.13 2.39
C SER A 84 -5.74 -14.28 1.25
N CYS A 85 -5.77 -12.96 1.43
CA CYS A 85 -6.23 -11.98 0.44
C CYS A 85 -5.09 -11.47 -0.45
N HIS A 86 -3.89 -11.31 0.12
CA HIS A 86 -2.72 -10.76 -0.56
C HIS A 86 -1.67 -11.85 -0.77
N GLN A 87 -1.88 -12.65 -1.80
CA GLN A 87 -1.17 -13.90 -2.04
C GLN A 87 0.12 -13.62 -2.83
N GLN A 88 1.27 -14.04 -2.31
CA GLN A 88 2.57 -13.79 -2.97
C GLN A 88 2.62 -14.35 -4.40
N SER A 89 1.99 -15.51 -4.65
CA SER A 89 1.88 -16.12 -6.00
C SER A 89 1.08 -15.26 -6.98
N GLY A 90 0.11 -14.48 -6.48
CA GLY A 90 -0.65 -13.45 -7.21
C GLY A 90 -0.01 -12.06 -7.14
N GLY A 91 1.28 -11.96 -6.81
CA GLY A 91 1.99 -10.68 -6.69
C GLY A 91 1.48 -9.84 -5.53
N PHE A 92 1.12 -10.48 -4.41
CA PHE A 92 0.49 -9.83 -3.25
C PHE A 92 -0.85 -9.14 -3.55
N GLY A 93 -1.51 -9.49 -4.66
CA GLY A 93 -2.95 -9.32 -4.85
C GLY A 93 -3.69 -10.64 -4.63
N THR A 94 -4.95 -10.70 -5.01
CA THR A 94 -5.71 -11.97 -5.10
C THR A 94 -5.69 -12.47 -6.55
N PHE A 95 -5.61 -13.80 -6.73
CA PHE A 95 -5.79 -14.41 -8.07
C PHE A 95 -7.01 -15.37 -8.19
N GLU A 96 -7.63 -15.72 -7.06
CA GLU A 96 -8.59 -16.83 -6.96
C GLU A 96 -10.05 -16.38 -6.95
N HIS A 97 -10.30 -15.14 -6.49
CA HIS A 97 -11.64 -14.60 -6.27
C HIS A 97 -11.78 -13.18 -6.81
N ASP A 98 -13.01 -12.77 -7.11
CA ASP A 98 -13.33 -11.40 -7.56
C ASP A 98 -13.16 -10.41 -6.41
N ARG A 99 -13.63 -10.79 -5.21
CA ARG A 99 -13.52 -10.03 -3.97
C ARG A 99 -12.98 -10.93 -2.86
N SER A 100 -12.41 -10.34 -1.82
CA SER A 100 -11.84 -11.10 -0.72
C SER A 100 -12.92 -11.74 0.15
N HIS A 101 -12.65 -12.96 0.62
CA HIS A 101 -13.43 -13.60 1.67
C HIS A 101 -12.89 -13.18 3.04
N GLY A 102 -13.76 -12.62 3.86
CA GLY A 102 -13.46 -12.24 5.23
C GLY A 102 -14.11 -13.17 6.25
N VAL A 103 -14.03 -12.78 7.51
CA VAL A 103 -14.66 -13.50 8.63
C VAL A 103 -16.16 -13.75 8.40
N PHE A 104 -16.67 -14.85 8.96
CA PHE A 104 -18.09 -15.21 8.91
C PHE A 104 -18.68 -15.32 7.49
N ASP A 105 -17.90 -15.87 6.55
CA ASP A 105 -18.25 -16.04 5.13
C ASP A 105 -18.62 -14.71 4.44
N SER A 106 -18.13 -13.60 4.96
CA SER A 106 -18.35 -12.27 4.39
C SER A 106 -17.50 -12.06 3.14
N HIS A 107 -17.94 -11.13 2.29
CA HIS A 107 -17.18 -10.69 1.13
C HIS A 107 -16.90 -9.19 1.25
N THR A 108 -15.69 -8.78 0.90
CA THR A 108 -15.34 -7.37 0.84
C THR A 108 -16.13 -6.65 -0.24
N LEU A 109 -16.20 -5.32 -0.15
CA LEU A 109 -16.80 -4.49 -1.21
C LEU A 109 -16.01 -4.59 -2.53
N ARG A 110 -14.70 -4.80 -2.44
CA ARG A 110 -13.74 -4.64 -3.54
C ARG A 110 -12.75 -5.78 -3.64
N ASN A 111 -12.17 -5.94 -4.83
CA ASN A 111 -11.01 -6.78 -5.09
C ASN A 111 -9.80 -6.28 -4.28
N ALA A 112 -9.00 -7.21 -3.73
CA ALA A 112 -7.81 -6.87 -2.94
C ALA A 112 -6.71 -6.24 -3.82
N PRO A 113 -6.30 -4.99 -3.57
CA PRO A 113 -5.22 -4.37 -4.32
C PRO A 113 -3.87 -5.07 -4.02
N VAL A 114 -2.91 -4.91 -4.92
CA VAL A 114 -1.55 -5.45 -4.72
C VAL A 114 -0.80 -4.71 -3.60
N LEU A 115 0.05 -5.43 -2.85
CA LEU A 115 0.85 -4.86 -1.74
C LEU A 115 2.36 -4.69 -2.01
N PHE A 116 2.78 -4.65 -3.28
CA PHE A 116 4.16 -4.26 -3.63
C PHE A 116 4.24 -2.79 -4.02
N ASN A 117 5.45 -2.22 -3.94
CA ASN A 117 5.76 -0.82 -4.26
C ASN A 117 4.94 0.20 -3.44
N LEU A 118 4.42 -0.20 -2.27
CA LEU A 118 3.61 0.67 -1.42
C LEU A 118 4.35 1.90 -0.90
N ALA A 119 5.69 1.84 -0.81
CA ALA A 119 6.50 2.98 -0.40
C ALA A 119 6.39 4.19 -1.35
N TRP A 120 5.98 4.00 -2.60
CA TRP A 120 5.79 5.06 -3.59
C TRP A 120 4.34 5.53 -3.72
N THR A 121 3.41 4.85 -3.05
CA THR A 121 1.98 5.15 -3.11
C THR A 121 1.66 6.39 -2.26
N THR A 122 0.87 7.31 -2.80
CA THR A 122 0.44 8.55 -2.13
C THR A 122 -0.87 8.41 -1.35
N SER A 123 -1.68 7.40 -1.67
CA SER A 123 -2.95 7.08 -1.02
C SER A 123 -3.31 5.61 -1.22
N PHE A 124 -3.98 5.02 -0.24
CA PHE A 124 -4.29 3.59 -0.18
C PHE A 124 -5.78 3.33 -0.40
N HIS A 125 -6.12 2.06 -0.61
CA HIS A 125 -7.41 1.60 -1.14
C HIS A 125 -7.73 2.13 -2.55
N TRP A 126 -8.82 1.61 -3.13
CA TRP A 126 -9.26 1.98 -4.48
C TRP A 126 -9.87 3.38 -4.57
N ASP A 127 -10.40 3.95 -3.48
CA ASP A 127 -10.98 5.30 -3.42
C ASP A 127 -10.04 6.34 -2.81
N GLY A 128 -8.90 5.91 -2.26
CA GLY A 128 -7.92 6.82 -1.66
C GLY A 128 -8.30 7.29 -0.26
N GLU A 129 -9.01 6.46 0.51
CA GLU A 129 -9.46 6.78 1.86
C GLU A 129 -8.30 7.03 2.83
N PHE A 130 -7.22 6.25 2.72
CA PHE A 130 -6.08 6.35 3.64
C PHE A 130 -4.88 7.05 2.99
N SER A 131 -4.13 7.79 3.82
CA SER A 131 -2.99 8.61 3.37
C SER A 131 -1.64 8.07 3.83
N SER A 132 -1.63 7.08 4.73
CA SER A 132 -0.40 6.50 5.26
C SER A 132 -0.43 4.97 5.26
N LEU A 133 0.75 4.37 5.09
CA LEU A 133 0.92 2.92 5.11
C LEU A 133 0.55 2.30 6.46
N SER A 134 0.68 3.07 7.55
CA SER A 134 0.29 2.61 8.88
C SER A 134 -1.22 2.59 9.08
N GLU A 135 -1.97 3.53 8.49
CA GLU A 135 -3.45 3.50 8.48
C GLU A 135 -3.94 2.36 7.62
N GLU A 136 -3.31 2.15 6.45
CA GLU A 136 -3.61 1.01 5.59
C GLU A 136 -3.44 -0.33 6.31
N ALA A 137 -2.34 -0.51 7.05
CA ALA A 137 -2.13 -1.75 7.82
C ALA A 137 -3.13 -1.92 8.98
N ALA A 138 -3.77 -0.85 9.43
CA ALA A 138 -4.70 -0.85 10.55
C ALA A 138 -6.11 -1.28 10.13
N HIS A 139 -6.58 -0.80 8.98
CA HIS A 139 -7.98 -0.94 8.58
C HIS A 139 -8.43 -2.41 8.46
N PRO A 140 -7.73 -3.30 7.72
CA PRO A 140 -8.18 -4.68 7.52
C PRO A 140 -8.33 -5.47 8.80
N LEU A 141 -7.51 -5.17 9.82
CA LEU A 141 -7.57 -5.82 11.15
C LEU A 141 -8.94 -5.67 11.80
N THR A 142 -9.57 -4.51 11.61
CA THR A 142 -10.84 -4.15 12.26
C THR A 142 -12.04 -4.17 11.31
N GLY A 143 -11.81 -4.29 10.00
CA GLY A 143 -12.85 -4.33 8.98
C GLY A 143 -13.80 -5.51 9.21
N SER A 144 -15.10 -5.23 9.38
CA SER A 144 -16.10 -6.25 9.73
C SER A 144 -16.34 -7.31 8.66
N HIS A 145 -15.96 -7.02 7.41
CA HIS A 145 -16.00 -7.94 6.27
C HIS A 145 -14.60 -8.42 5.85
N GLU A 146 -13.60 -8.16 6.69
CA GLU A 146 -12.20 -8.53 6.48
C GLU A 146 -11.75 -9.42 7.65
N MET A 147 -11.00 -8.89 8.62
CA MET A 147 -10.51 -9.67 9.77
C MET A 147 -11.40 -9.53 11.01
N GLY A 148 -12.27 -8.53 11.05
CA GLY A 148 -13.37 -8.37 12.01
C GLY A 148 -12.97 -8.34 13.48
N GLU A 149 -11.73 -7.97 13.80
CA GLU A 149 -11.18 -8.07 15.14
C GLU A 149 -11.02 -6.71 15.84
N THR A 150 -10.81 -6.72 17.15
CA THR A 150 -10.44 -5.54 17.93
C THR A 150 -8.96 -5.58 18.30
N TYR A 151 -8.32 -4.41 18.39
CA TYR A 151 -6.94 -4.33 18.88
C TYR A 151 -6.78 -4.92 20.29
N GLN A 152 -7.78 -4.78 21.16
CA GLN A 152 -7.73 -5.35 22.51
C GLN A 152 -7.57 -6.87 22.46
N ASN A 153 -8.34 -7.55 21.61
CA ASN A 153 -8.28 -9.00 21.45
C ASN A 153 -7.00 -9.42 20.73
N ILE A 154 -6.58 -8.71 19.67
CA ILE A 154 -5.29 -8.96 18.99
C ILE A 154 -4.16 -8.89 20.00
N ILE A 155 -4.08 -7.80 20.77
CA ILE A 155 -3.04 -7.63 21.79
C ILE A 155 -3.10 -8.75 22.82
N SER A 156 -4.29 -9.15 23.29
CA SER A 156 -4.44 -10.26 24.22
C SER A 156 -3.91 -11.58 23.64
N LYS A 157 -4.22 -11.88 22.36
CA LYS A 157 -3.71 -13.07 21.64
C LYS A 157 -2.18 -13.02 21.50
N LEU A 158 -1.61 -11.87 21.16
CA LEU A 158 -0.17 -11.70 20.98
C LEU A 158 0.61 -11.69 22.31
N GLU A 159 0.05 -11.11 23.38
CA GLU A 159 0.65 -11.12 24.73
C GLU A 159 0.63 -12.52 25.36
N ALA A 160 -0.30 -13.39 24.98
CA ALA A 160 -0.31 -14.78 25.40
C ALA A 160 0.86 -15.60 24.79
N ASP A 161 1.49 -15.12 23.71
CA ASP A 161 2.60 -15.78 23.02
C ASP A 161 3.95 -15.19 23.49
N PRO A 162 4.78 -15.95 24.24
CA PRO A 162 6.06 -15.45 24.74
C PRO A 162 7.00 -14.94 23.65
N ALA A 163 6.99 -15.57 22.47
CA ALA A 163 7.86 -15.18 21.37
C ALA A 163 7.44 -13.81 20.81
N TYR A 164 6.13 -13.54 20.70
CA TYR A 164 5.67 -12.21 20.31
C TYR A 164 6.06 -11.15 21.33
N ARG A 165 5.84 -11.38 22.62
CA ARG A 165 6.26 -10.43 23.67
C ARG A 165 7.72 -10.04 23.54
N ASP A 166 8.60 -11.03 23.34
CA ASP A 166 10.03 -10.80 23.21
C ASP A 166 10.39 -10.07 21.91
N GLN A 167 9.75 -10.42 20.78
CA GLN A 167 9.94 -9.74 19.50
C GLN A 167 9.49 -8.28 19.56
N PHE A 168 8.28 -8.00 20.08
CA PHE A 168 7.78 -6.63 20.25
C PHE A 168 8.66 -5.82 21.21
N ARG A 169 9.05 -6.38 22.36
CA ARG A 169 9.98 -5.72 23.30
C ARG A 169 11.34 -5.46 22.66
N LYS A 170 11.82 -6.37 21.80
CA LYS A 170 13.08 -6.18 21.06
C LYS A 170 12.99 -5.02 20.08
N VAL A 171 11.91 -4.95 19.29
CA VAL A 171 11.74 -3.94 18.22
C VAL A 171 11.39 -2.57 18.79
N PHE A 172 10.40 -2.50 19.69
CA PHE A 172 9.82 -1.23 20.13
C PHE A 172 10.32 -0.76 21.50
N ARG A 173 11.14 -1.58 22.18
CA ARG A 173 11.75 -1.26 23.49
C ARG A 173 10.72 -0.84 24.54
N TYR A 174 9.58 -1.50 24.50
CA TYR A 174 8.43 -1.18 25.31
C TYR A 174 7.89 -2.46 25.97
N PRO A 175 7.47 -2.42 27.26
CA PRO A 175 7.16 -3.63 28.02
C PRO A 175 5.93 -4.41 27.55
N PHE A 176 4.98 -3.74 26.89
CA PHE A 176 3.72 -4.32 26.40
C PHE A 176 3.45 -3.98 24.94
N ILE A 177 2.67 -4.81 24.26
CA ILE A 177 2.25 -4.62 22.87
C ILE A 177 1.19 -3.52 22.81
N ARG A 178 1.24 -2.69 21.75
CA ARG A 178 0.29 -1.60 21.51
C ARG A 178 -0.16 -1.58 20.05
N PRO A 179 -1.33 -1.00 19.73
CA PRO A 179 -1.84 -0.93 18.35
C PRO A 179 -0.82 -0.36 17.36
N GLU A 180 -0.15 0.73 17.74
CA GLU A 180 0.83 1.39 16.87
C GLU A 180 2.04 0.51 16.54
N PHE A 181 2.40 -0.43 17.40
CA PHE A 181 3.53 -1.34 17.18
C PHE A 181 3.17 -2.44 16.19
N ILE A 182 1.93 -2.94 16.23
CA ILE A 182 1.43 -3.91 15.26
C ILE A 182 1.44 -3.28 13.87
N ASN A 183 0.87 -2.08 13.74
CA ASN A 183 0.80 -1.36 12.47
C ASN A 183 2.19 -1.00 11.94
N LYS A 184 3.11 -0.56 12.81
CA LYS A 184 4.49 -0.26 12.41
C LYS A 184 5.26 -1.49 11.96
N ALA A 185 5.07 -2.64 12.61
CA ALA A 185 5.70 -3.89 12.18
C ALA A 185 5.16 -4.32 10.80
N LEU A 186 3.85 -4.33 10.62
CA LEU A 186 3.22 -4.61 9.32
C LEU A 186 3.71 -3.65 8.23
N ALA A 187 3.76 -2.35 8.50
CA ALA A 187 4.28 -1.34 7.57
C ALA A 187 5.78 -1.53 7.24
N GLN A 188 6.59 -2.05 8.17
CA GLN A 188 7.99 -2.43 7.88
C GLN A 188 8.05 -3.55 6.85
N PHE A 189 7.17 -4.55 6.96
CA PHE A 189 7.11 -5.65 6.02
C PHE A 189 6.52 -5.22 4.66
N THR A 190 5.28 -4.73 4.63
CA THR A 190 4.56 -4.40 3.39
C THR A 190 5.19 -3.26 2.62
N GLY A 191 5.72 -2.24 3.32
CA GLY A 191 6.46 -1.13 2.70
C GLY A 191 7.79 -1.54 2.08
N SER A 192 8.32 -2.71 2.42
CA SER A 192 9.58 -3.24 1.87
C SER A 192 9.39 -4.21 0.70
N ILE A 193 8.14 -4.54 0.34
CA ILE A 193 7.85 -5.41 -0.80
C ILE A 193 8.01 -4.58 -2.07
N THR A 194 9.05 -4.87 -2.84
CA THR A 194 9.38 -4.13 -4.07
C THR A 194 9.31 -5.05 -5.28
N SER A 195 8.68 -4.58 -6.36
CA SER A 195 8.64 -5.22 -7.67
C SER A 195 9.34 -4.33 -8.70
N ALA A 196 10.52 -4.76 -9.14
CA ALA A 196 11.40 -3.99 -10.02
C ALA A 196 12.37 -4.87 -10.85
N GLU A 197 12.13 -6.18 -10.93
CA GLU A 197 12.99 -7.12 -11.66
C GLU A 197 12.24 -7.87 -12.78
N ALA A 198 11.15 -7.27 -13.27
CA ALA A 198 10.39 -7.77 -14.41
C ALA A 198 11.23 -7.73 -15.71
N LYS A 199 10.77 -8.43 -16.76
CA LYS A 199 11.45 -8.39 -18.07
C LYS A 199 11.55 -6.97 -18.62
N TYR A 200 10.52 -6.15 -18.42
CA TYR A 200 10.53 -4.72 -18.73
C TYR A 200 11.69 -3.98 -18.03
N ASP A 201 11.91 -4.23 -16.74
CA ASP A 201 12.98 -3.57 -15.98
C ASP A 201 14.36 -3.96 -16.53
N LYS A 202 14.55 -5.25 -16.85
CA LYS A 202 15.77 -5.74 -17.50
C LYS A 202 15.97 -5.15 -18.90
N TYR A 203 14.89 -4.96 -19.66
CA TYR A 203 14.94 -4.28 -20.96
C TYR A 203 15.42 -2.83 -20.82
N LYS A 204 14.88 -2.07 -19.84
CA LYS A 204 15.31 -0.69 -19.57
C LYS A 204 16.78 -0.60 -19.14
N LYS A 205 17.31 -1.62 -18.48
CA LYS A 205 18.73 -1.76 -18.11
C LYS A 205 19.62 -2.28 -19.25
N GLY A 206 19.07 -2.56 -20.44
CA GLY A 206 19.82 -3.16 -21.56
C GLY A 206 20.21 -4.64 -21.36
N MET A 207 19.62 -5.31 -20.37
CA MET A 207 19.90 -6.70 -19.98
C MET A 207 18.92 -7.72 -20.60
N ALA A 208 17.90 -7.25 -21.30
CA ALA A 208 16.94 -8.08 -22.04
C ALA A 208 16.48 -7.36 -23.31
N ALA A 209 15.99 -8.11 -24.28
CA ALA A 209 15.36 -7.57 -25.49
C ALA A 209 13.87 -7.92 -25.50
N PHE A 210 13.06 -7.00 -26.03
CA PHE A 210 11.70 -7.32 -26.42
C PHE A 210 11.70 -8.10 -27.74
N THR A 211 10.79 -9.06 -27.83
CA THR A 211 10.37 -9.64 -29.10
C THR A 211 9.67 -8.56 -29.94
N PRO A 212 9.55 -8.72 -31.27
CA PRO A 212 8.80 -7.78 -32.09
C PRO A 212 7.36 -7.54 -31.60
N GLN A 213 6.72 -8.57 -31.05
CA GLN A 213 5.36 -8.47 -30.52
C GLN A 213 5.29 -7.65 -29.22
N GLU A 214 6.23 -7.88 -28.30
CA GLU A 214 6.35 -7.10 -27.06
C GLU A 214 6.67 -5.63 -27.36
N GLU A 215 7.56 -5.36 -28.33
CA GLU A 215 7.90 -3.99 -28.76
C GLU A 215 6.67 -3.30 -29.38
N ASN A 216 5.94 -3.95 -30.27
CA ASN A 216 4.69 -3.41 -30.81
C ASN A 216 3.66 -3.13 -29.69
N GLY A 217 3.55 -4.03 -28.71
CA GLY A 217 2.70 -3.84 -27.54
C GLY A 217 3.14 -2.65 -26.68
N TYR A 218 4.43 -2.47 -26.50
CA TYR A 218 5.01 -1.35 -25.75
C TYR A 218 4.72 0.00 -26.42
N GLN A 219 4.83 0.08 -27.75
CA GLN A 219 4.47 1.29 -28.50
C GLN A 219 2.98 1.62 -28.35
N LEU A 220 2.10 0.60 -28.41
CA LEU A 220 0.66 0.79 -28.17
C LEU A 220 0.38 1.27 -26.75
N TYR A 221 1.03 0.69 -25.75
CA TYR A 221 0.93 1.13 -24.35
C TYR A 221 1.35 2.59 -24.19
N LYS A 222 2.48 3.01 -24.77
CA LYS A 222 2.96 4.40 -24.67
C LYS A 222 1.95 5.40 -25.24
N THR A 223 1.33 5.06 -26.37
CA THR A 223 0.38 5.95 -27.03
C THR A 223 -0.97 6.00 -26.32
N ASN A 224 -1.45 4.87 -25.78
CA ASN A 224 -2.85 4.76 -25.34
C ASN A 224 -3.05 4.65 -23.82
N CYS A 225 -2.03 4.22 -23.06
CA CYS A 225 -2.18 3.82 -21.66
C CYS A 225 -1.30 4.64 -20.70
N ALA A 226 -0.10 5.03 -21.15
CA ALA A 226 0.89 5.69 -20.31
C ALA A 226 0.45 7.06 -19.75
N GLY A 227 -0.58 7.69 -20.33
CA GLY A 227 -1.14 8.94 -19.81
C GLY A 227 -1.77 8.83 -18.42
N CYS A 228 -2.28 7.66 -18.06
CA CYS A 228 -2.77 7.36 -16.70
C CYS A 228 -1.83 6.41 -15.96
N HIS A 229 -1.15 5.53 -16.70
CA HIS A 229 -0.26 4.52 -16.15
C HIS A 229 1.21 4.80 -16.50
N PRO A 230 1.82 5.95 -16.15
CA PRO A 230 3.18 6.27 -16.57
C PRO A 230 4.25 5.34 -15.97
N GLU A 231 5.32 5.12 -16.74
CA GLU A 231 6.54 4.47 -16.26
C GLU A 231 7.20 5.30 -15.13
N PRO A 232 7.95 4.68 -14.20
CA PRO A 232 8.26 3.26 -14.08
C PRO A 232 7.28 2.49 -13.18
N LEU A 233 6.38 3.17 -12.46
CA LEU A 233 5.44 2.52 -11.54
C LEU A 233 4.15 2.06 -12.23
N PHE A 234 3.93 2.45 -13.48
CA PHE A 234 2.75 2.13 -14.28
C PHE A 234 1.44 2.62 -13.63
N THR A 235 1.52 3.75 -12.94
CA THR A 235 0.41 4.46 -12.29
C THR A 235 0.83 5.88 -11.98
N ASP A 236 -0.09 6.83 -12.11
CA ASP A 236 0.05 8.21 -11.65
C ASP A 236 -0.61 8.46 -10.28
N TYR A 237 -1.22 7.42 -9.69
CA TYR A 237 -2.02 7.45 -8.47
C TYR A 237 -3.19 8.45 -8.47
N SER A 238 -3.56 8.99 -9.64
CA SER A 238 -4.74 9.84 -9.80
C SER A 238 -6.04 9.04 -9.63
N TYR A 239 -7.17 9.73 -9.56
CA TYR A 239 -8.49 9.10 -9.49
C TYR A 239 -9.28 9.38 -10.76
N ARG A 240 -9.75 8.32 -11.42
CA ARG A 240 -10.40 8.41 -12.73
C ARG A 240 -11.63 7.52 -12.77
N ASN A 241 -12.65 7.99 -13.47
CA ASN A 241 -13.79 7.18 -13.84
C ASN A 241 -13.54 6.67 -15.26
N ILE A 242 -13.43 5.35 -15.41
CA ILE A 242 -13.17 4.69 -16.70
C ILE A 242 -14.46 4.29 -17.43
N GLY A 243 -15.61 4.76 -16.96
CA GLY A 243 -16.92 4.43 -17.52
C GLY A 243 -17.37 2.99 -17.24
N LEU A 244 -16.93 2.38 -16.13
CA LEU A 244 -17.50 1.11 -15.69
C LEU A 244 -18.94 1.32 -15.20
N PRO A 245 -19.90 0.46 -15.58
CA PRO A 245 -21.25 0.53 -15.02
C PRO A 245 -21.22 0.20 -13.52
N ILE A 246 -22.10 0.82 -12.76
CA ILE A 246 -22.27 0.52 -11.33
C ILE A 246 -22.77 -0.92 -11.19
N ASP A 247 -22.18 -1.68 -10.27
CA ASP A 247 -22.78 -2.93 -9.81
C ASP A 247 -23.89 -2.60 -8.80
N ASN A 248 -25.14 -2.92 -9.14
CA ASN A 248 -26.31 -2.57 -8.33
C ASN A 248 -26.39 -3.31 -6.99
N ASN A 249 -25.62 -4.39 -6.80
CA ASN A 249 -25.52 -5.08 -5.52
C ASN A 249 -24.49 -4.39 -4.62
N LEU A 250 -23.38 -3.92 -5.20
CA LEU A 250 -22.30 -3.28 -4.45
C LEU A 250 -22.59 -1.80 -4.17
N ASN A 251 -23.24 -1.10 -5.10
CA ASN A 251 -23.49 0.34 -5.05
C ASN A 251 -22.24 1.17 -4.67
N ASP A 252 -21.10 0.80 -5.24
CA ASP A 252 -19.82 1.45 -4.95
C ASP A 252 -19.60 2.69 -5.82
N TYR A 253 -19.77 3.86 -5.21
CA TYR A 253 -19.54 5.16 -5.84
C TYR A 253 -18.07 5.61 -5.82
N GLY A 254 -17.14 4.73 -5.43
CA GLY A 254 -15.71 4.99 -5.41
C GLY A 254 -15.35 6.16 -4.51
N ARG A 255 -14.50 7.07 -5.02
CA ARG A 255 -13.99 8.22 -4.28
C ARG A 255 -15.07 9.15 -3.71
N MET A 256 -16.25 9.21 -4.32
CA MET A 256 -17.37 9.99 -3.76
C MET A 256 -17.76 9.52 -2.35
N ARG A 257 -17.56 8.24 -2.00
CA ARG A 257 -17.81 7.73 -0.63
C ARG A 257 -16.90 8.39 0.40
N VAL A 258 -15.72 8.85 -0.02
CA VAL A 258 -14.74 9.55 0.82
C VAL A 258 -14.96 11.06 0.79
N THR A 259 -15.22 11.65 -0.39
CA THR A 259 -15.25 13.12 -0.55
C THR A 259 -16.63 13.75 -0.43
N GLY A 260 -17.70 12.97 -0.60
CA GLY A 260 -19.09 13.45 -0.69
C GLY A 260 -19.42 14.25 -1.95
N LYS A 261 -18.46 14.42 -2.88
CA LYS A 261 -18.62 15.25 -4.08
C LYS A 261 -19.11 14.42 -5.26
N SER A 262 -20.19 14.83 -5.90
CA SER A 262 -20.72 14.17 -7.10
C SER A 262 -19.72 14.11 -8.26
N ALA A 263 -18.83 15.11 -8.36
CA ALA A 263 -17.75 15.14 -9.35
C ALA A 263 -16.72 14.01 -9.18
N ASP A 264 -16.67 13.36 -8.01
CA ASP A 264 -15.79 12.21 -7.73
C ASP A 264 -16.52 10.86 -7.81
N SER A 265 -17.79 10.86 -8.22
CA SER A 265 -18.57 9.63 -8.41
C SER A 265 -17.88 8.69 -9.38
N LEU A 266 -17.75 7.41 -9.00
CA LEU A 266 -17.14 6.33 -9.78
C LEU A 266 -15.68 6.56 -10.16
N LYS A 267 -15.01 7.52 -9.52
CA LYS A 267 -13.56 7.64 -9.64
C LYS A 267 -12.88 6.66 -8.70
N PHE A 268 -11.93 5.92 -9.25
CA PHE A 268 -11.05 5.04 -8.50
C PHE A 268 -9.60 5.38 -8.80
N LYS A 269 -8.73 5.10 -7.85
CA LYS A 269 -7.29 5.28 -7.96
C LYS A 269 -6.77 4.43 -9.11
N VAL A 270 -5.98 5.03 -9.98
CA VAL A 270 -5.35 4.32 -11.09
C VAL A 270 -4.40 3.25 -10.51
N PRO A 271 -4.65 1.95 -10.72
CA PRO A 271 -3.79 0.90 -10.19
C PRO A 271 -2.47 0.82 -10.98
N THR A 272 -1.43 0.27 -10.36
CA THR A 272 -0.21 -0.10 -11.08
C THR A 272 -0.50 -1.24 -12.07
N LEU A 273 0.10 -1.20 -13.26
CA LEU A 273 0.06 -2.33 -14.20
C LEU A 273 1.19 -3.36 -13.97
N ARG A 274 2.10 -3.11 -13.02
CA ARG A 274 3.09 -4.13 -12.63
C ARG A 274 2.36 -5.36 -12.11
N ASN A 275 2.87 -6.54 -12.47
CA ASN A 275 2.28 -7.84 -12.10
C ASN A 275 0.81 -8.06 -12.49
N THR A 276 0.20 -7.19 -13.32
CA THR A 276 -1.23 -7.30 -13.65
C THR A 276 -1.59 -8.62 -14.31
N TYR A 277 -0.68 -9.20 -15.11
CA TYR A 277 -0.91 -10.47 -15.80
C TYR A 277 -1.19 -11.66 -14.85
N ILE A 278 -0.76 -11.58 -13.59
CA ILE A 278 -0.90 -12.66 -12.59
C ILE A 278 -1.81 -12.32 -11.41
N SER A 279 -2.52 -11.19 -11.45
CA SER A 279 -3.35 -10.67 -10.36
C SER A 279 -4.82 -10.53 -10.77
N SER A 280 -5.39 -11.55 -11.42
CA SER A 280 -6.81 -11.58 -11.81
C SER A 280 -7.70 -11.96 -10.62
N ASN A 281 -8.83 -11.37 -10.34
CA ASN A 281 -9.67 -10.63 -11.25
C ASN A 281 -9.34 -9.14 -11.25
N TYR A 282 -9.86 -8.43 -12.25
CA TYR A 282 -9.50 -7.05 -12.55
C TYR A 282 -10.63 -6.08 -12.24
N MET A 283 -10.26 -4.79 -12.18
CA MET A 283 -11.08 -3.66 -11.73
C MET A 283 -11.26 -3.65 -10.21
N HIS A 284 -11.89 -2.60 -9.69
CA HIS A 284 -12.08 -2.42 -8.25
C HIS A 284 -12.98 -3.48 -7.62
N ASP A 285 -13.82 -4.15 -8.40
CA ASP A 285 -14.78 -5.15 -7.95
C ASP A 285 -14.53 -6.55 -8.51
N GLY A 286 -13.43 -6.75 -9.25
CA GLY A 286 -13.05 -8.08 -9.75
C GLY A 286 -13.98 -8.64 -10.83
N ARG A 287 -14.81 -7.81 -11.50
CA ARG A 287 -15.80 -8.31 -12.48
C ARG A 287 -15.20 -8.94 -13.74
N PHE A 288 -13.92 -8.69 -14.03
CA PHE A 288 -13.23 -9.22 -15.22
C PHE A 288 -12.19 -10.25 -14.83
N ASN A 289 -12.18 -11.40 -15.49
CA ASN A 289 -11.23 -12.49 -15.25
C ASN A 289 -10.03 -12.48 -16.21
N THR A 290 -10.04 -11.64 -17.25
CA THR A 290 -8.93 -11.52 -18.21
C THR A 290 -8.57 -10.07 -18.52
N LEU A 291 -7.29 -9.83 -18.82
CA LEU A 291 -6.84 -8.54 -19.38
C LEU A 291 -7.56 -8.21 -20.68
N GLN A 292 -7.96 -9.21 -21.46
CA GLN A 292 -8.70 -8.98 -22.71
C GLN A 292 -10.08 -8.36 -22.44
N GLN A 293 -10.79 -8.76 -21.38
CA GLN A 293 -12.04 -8.10 -20.97
C GLN A 293 -11.79 -6.65 -20.54
N CYS A 294 -10.70 -6.39 -19.82
CA CYS A 294 -10.30 -5.02 -19.45
C CYS A 294 -10.06 -4.16 -20.71
N ILE A 295 -9.31 -4.67 -21.68
CA ILE A 295 -9.04 -3.95 -22.93
C ILE A 295 -10.34 -3.77 -23.74
N ASN A 296 -11.20 -4.78 -23.79
CA ASN A 296 -12.50 -4.68 -24.46
C ASN A 296 -13.41 -3.65 -23.81
N HIS A 297 -13.32 -3.44 -22.49
CA HIS A 297 -14.01 -2.36 -21.81
C HIS A 297 -13.64 -1.00 -22.40
N TYR A 298 -12.35 -0.69 -22.47
CA TYR A 298 -11.87 0.57 -23.05
C TYR A 298 -12.19 0.71 -24.54
N ARG A 299 -12.26 -0.40 -25.29
CA ARG A 299 -12.58 -0.38 -26.73
C ARG A 299 -14.05 -0.11 -27.00
N ASN A 300 -14.95 -0.75 -26.25
CA ASN A 300 -16.35 -0.90 -26.67
C ASN A 300 -17.39 -0.59 -25.59
N ASN A 301 -17.04 -0.55 -24.30
CA ASN A 301 -18.02 -0.56 -23.21
C ASN A 301 -17.93 0.63 -22.24
N VAL A 302 -17.14 1.66 -22.58
CA VAL A 302 -17.05 2.88 -21.77
C VAL A 302 -18.42 3.56 -21.68
N GLN A 303 -18.99 3.62 -20.48
CA GLN A 303 -20.24 4.29 -20.20
C GLN A 303 -20.04 5.79 -20.03
N GLN A 304 -20.89 6.57 -20.69
CA GLN A 304 -20.91 8.02 -20.54
C GLN A 304 -21.51 8.40 -19.18
N SER A 305 -20.88 9.35 -18.50
CA SER A 305 -21.37 9.92 -17.24
C SER A 305 -20.74 11.28 -16.99
N PRO A 306 -21.33 12.13 -16.13
CA PRO A 306 -20.77 13.46 -15.86
C PRO A 306 -19.35 13.46 -15.26
N SER A 307 -18.95 12.38 -14.60
CA SER A 307 -17.62 12.23 -13.98
C SER A 307 -16.63 11.42 -14.83
N LEU A 308 -17.03 10.95 -16.02
CA LEU A 308 -16.18 10.18 -16.93
C LEU A 308 -14.89 10.94 -17.23
N ASP A 309 -13.75 10.23 -17.26
CA ASP A 309 -12.49 10.84 -17.67
C ASP A 309 -12.58 11.34 -19.13
N PRO A 310 -12.31 12.63 -19.39
CA PRO A 310 -12.41 13.20 -20.73
C PRO A 310 -11.57 12.46 -21.80
N LEU A 311 -10.47 11.82 -21.40
CA LEU A 311 -9.63 11.04 -22.31
C LEU A 311 -10.33 9.78 -22.84
N LEU A 312 -11.42 9.34 -22.20
CA LEU A 312 -12.13 8.11 -22.52
C LEU A 312 -13.50 8.33 -23.16
N ILE A 313 -13.89 9.57 -23.44
CA ILE A 313 -15.19 9.88 -24.08
C ILE A 313 -15.40 9.08 -25.38
N ASN A 314 -14.34 8.92 -26.17
CA ASN A 314 -14.37 8.19 -27.44
C ASN A 314 -13.87 6.73 -27.32
N GLY A 315 -13.64 6.24 -26.10
CA GLY A 315 -12.94 4.98 -25.87
C GLY A 315 -11.52 4.96 -26.43
N ILE A 316 -10.95 3.76 -26.57
CA ILE A 316 -9.63 3.52 -27.13
C ILE A 316 -9.75 2.61 -28.34
N THR A 317 -9.40 3.13 -29.52
CA THR A 317 -9.49 2.36 -30.77
C THR A 317 -8.27 1.44 -30.91
N LEU A 318 -8.50 0.13 -30.77
CA LEU A 318 -7.51 -0.92 -31.02
C LEU A 318 -8.12 -2.02 -31.87
N THR A 319 -7.36 -2.57 -32.81
CA THR A 319 -7.71 -3.83 -33.47
C THR A 319 -7.51 -5.02 -32.52
N PRO A 320 -8.10 -6.19 -32.80
CA PRO A 320 -7.84 -7.40 -32.01
C PRO A 320 -6.35 -7.76 -31.96
N ALA A 321 -5.62 -7.63 -33.07
CA ALA A 321 -4.18 -7.88 -33.11
C ALA A 321 -3.38 -6.89 -32.24
N GLN A 322 -3.75 -5.61 -32.26
CA GLN A 322 -3.14 -4.60 -31.38
C GLN A 322 -3.43 -4.91 -29.90
N SER A 323 -4.66 -5.34 -29.58
CA SER A 323 -5.03 -5.75 -28.22
C SER A 323 -4.18 -6.94 -27.73
N ALA A 324 -3.97 -7.95 -28.59
CA ALA A 324 -3.11 -9.08 -28.27
C ALA A 324 -1.65 -8.67 -28.01
N ASN A 325 -1.10 -7.77 -28.83
CA ASN A 325 0.26 -7.24 -28.64
C ASN A 325 0.37 -6.47 -27.31
N LEU A 326 -0.65 -5.68 -26.95
CA LEU A 326 -0.70 -4.98 -25.68
C LEU A 326 -0.69 -5.96 -24.49
N VAL A 327 -1.48 -7.03 -24.53
CA VAL A 327 -1.46 -8.08 -23.48
C VAL A 327 -0.08 -8.72 -23.36
N VAL A 328 0.59 -9.01 -24.49
CA VAL A 328 1.94 -9.56 -24.52
C VAL A 328 2.94 -8.60 -23.86
N PHE A 329 2.83 -7.29 -24.11
CA PHE A 329 3.63 -6.30 -23.40
C PHE A 329 3.32 -6.28 -21.89
N LEU A 330 2.05 -6.26 -21.48
CA LEU A 330 1.68 -6.25 -20.05
C LEU A 330 2.23 -7.46 -19.29
N ARG A 331 2.36 -8.61 -19.95
CA ARG A 331 3.04 -9.79 -19.38
C ARG A 331 4.51 -9.52 -19.03
N THR A 332 5.21 -8.67 -19.78
CA THR A 332 6.60 -8.28 -19.49
C THR A 332 6.76 -7.51 -18.18
N LEU A 333 5.65 -6.98 -17.63
CA LEU A 333 5.59 -6.29 -16.33
C LEU A 333 5.46 -7.26 -15.15
N THR A 334 5.51 -8.57 -15.39
CA THR A 334 5.48 -9.60 -14.35
C THR A 334 6.88 -9.81 -13.79
N ASP A 335 7.03 -9.56 -12.51
CA ASP A 335 8.24 -9.82 -11.74
C ASP A 335 8.17 -11.22 -11.12
N SER A 336 8.60 -12.23 -11.90
CA SER A 336 8.62 -13.61 -11.43
C SER A 336 9.58 -13.83 -10.25
N SER A 337 10.53 -12.92 -10.00
CA SER A 337 11.43 -13.03 -8.85
C SER A 337 10.69 -12.77 -7.55
N LEU A 338 9.75 -11.80 -7.55
CA LEU A 338 8.93 -11.48 -6.38
C LEU A 338 8.03 -12.64 -5.96
N LEU A 339 7.44 -13.35 -6.94
CA LEU A 339 6.48 -14.44 -6.70
C LEU A 339 7.05 -15.62 -5.91
N ARG A 340 8.39 -15.75 -5.85
CA ARG A 340 9.08 -16.86 -5.18
C ARG A 340 10.16 -16.39 -4.21
N ASN A 341 10.19 -15.09 -3.91
CA ASN A 341 11.21 -14.55 -3.03
C ASN A 341 10.93 -14.96 -1.57
N THR A 342 11.76 -15.86 -1.05
CA THR A 342 11.63 -16.41 0.31
C THR A 342 11.71 -15.34 1.40
N ARG A 343 12.32 -14.18 1.11
CA ARG A 343 12.33 -13.02 2.02
C ARG A 343 10.92 -12.54 2.36
N PHE A 344 9.96 -12.69 1.44
CA PHE A 344 8.59 -12.24 1.63
C PHE A 344 7.60 -13.38 1.84
N SER A 345 8.04 -14.64 1.76
CA SER A 345 7.18 -15.81 1.98
C SER A 345 6.85 -16.02 3.45
N LYS A 346 5.89 -16.91 3.71
CA LYS A 346 5.55 -17.37 5.06
C LYS A 346 6.83 -17.81 5.79
N PRO A 347 7.09 -17.32 7.02
CA PRO A 347 8.22 -17.80 7.81
C PRO A 347 8.05 -19.28 8.16
N ASP A 348 9.18 -19.98 8.21
CA ASP A 348 9.26 -21.40 8.60
C ASP A 348 8.78 -21.64 10.05
#